data_AF-A0A843EK24-F1
#
_entry.id   AF-A0A843EK24-F1
#
_cell.length_a   1.000
_cell.length_b   1.000
_cell.length_c   1.000
_cell.angle_alpha   90.00
_cell.angle_beta   90.00
_cell.angle_gamma   90.00
#
_symmetry.space_group_name_H-M   'P 1'
#
loop_
_entity.id
_entity.type
_entity.pdbx_description
1 polymer ?
#
loop_
_entity_poly.entity_id
_entity_poly.type
_entity_poly.pdbx_seq_one_letter_code
_entity_poly.pdbx_strand_id
1 'polypeptide(L)'
;NGSPNKKGSTYTALKQIQDTLREEEIDSEIYQIGHKDIRGCIDCRKCSELGKCVFDDEVNSFVEKAEEFDGFIFGGPVYYGNVNPTLTNFMTRVF
;
A
#
# COMPACT_ATOMS: atom_id res chain seq x y z
N ASN A 1 -4.86 -2.60 0.62
CA ASN A 1 -6.06 -1.90 1.11
C ASN A 1 -5.70 -0.57 1.77
N GLY A 2 -5.83 0.53 1.02
CA GLY A 2 -5.64 1.91 1.49
C GLY A 2 -6.85 2.51 2.20
N SER A 3 -7.99 1.81 2.30
CA SER A 3 -9.14 2.30 3.07
C SER A 3 -8.92 2.17 4.58
N PRO A 4 -9.27 3.19 5.40
CA PRO A 4 -9.27 3.06 6.86
C PRO A 4 -10.22 1.95 7.36
N ASN A 5 -11.30 1.68 6.61
CA ASN A 5 -12.24 0.61 6.95
C ASN A 5 -11.72 -0.75 6.44
N LYS A 6 -11.27 -1.59 7.38
CA LYS A 6 -10.70 -2.93 7.10
C LYS A 6 -11.66 -3.88 6.37
N LYS A 7 -12.98 -3.69 6.47
CA LYS A 7 -14.00 -4.54 5.82
C LYS A 7 -15.03 -3.70 5.05
N GLY A 8 -14.63 -2.55 4.54
CA GLY A 8 -15.48 -1.69 3.70
C GLY A 8 -15.44 -2.05 2.22
N SER A 9 -16.02 -1.21 1.37
CA SER A 9 -16.16 -1.46 -0.07
C SER A 9 -14.82 -1.71 -0.78
N THR A 10 -13.76 -0.97 -0.42
CA THR A 10 -12.42 -1.21 -0.98
C THR A 10 -11.89 -2.61 -0.64
N TYR A 11 -12.11 -3.08 0.60
CA TYR A 11 -11.74 -4.44 0.97
C TYR A 11 -12.57 -5.46 0.18
N THR A 12 -13.88 -5.25 0.05
CA THR A 12 -14.75 -6.14 -0.74
C THR A 12 -14.28 -6.25 -2.18
N ALA A 13 -13.94 -5.13 -2.83
CA ALA A 13 -13.41 -5.13 -4.20
C ALA A 13 -12.06 -5.86 -4.31
N LEU A 14 -11.11 -5.56 -3.41
CA LEU A 14 -9.82 -6.26 -3.37
C LEU A 14 -9.99 -7.76 -3.08
N LYS A 15 -10.99 -8.13 -2.27
CA LYS A 15 -11.28 -9.52 -1.96
C LYS A 15 -11.81 -10.28 -3.17
N GLN A 16 -12.68 -9.66 -3.98
CA GLN A 16 -13.13 -10.25 -5.25
C GLN A 16 -11.95 -10.49 -6.19
N ILE A 17 -11.03 -9.52 -6.31
CA ILE A 17 -9.81 -9.68 -7.11
C ILE A 17 -8.95 -10.84 -6.56
N GLN A 18 -8.71 -10.90 -5.26
CA GLN A 18 -7.99 -12.00 -4.63
C GLN A 18 -8.65 -13.36 -4.88
N ASP A 19 -9.98 -13.42 -4.83
CA ASP A 19 -10.72 -14.66 -5.07
C ASP A 19 -10.58 -15.13 -6.53
N THR A 20 -10.62 -14.22 -7.51
CA THR A 20 -10.33 -14.52 -8.92
C THR A 20 -8.87 -14.93 -9.14
N LEU A 21 -7.89 -14.25 -8.54
CA LEU A 21 -6.48 -14.64 -8.64
C LEU A 21 -6.25 -16.07 -8.12
N ARG A 22 -6.91 -16.43 -7.03
CA ARG A 22 -6.85 -17.80 -6.48
C ARG A 22 -7.45 -18.84 -7.44
N GLU A 23 -8.52 -18.51 -8.17
CA GLU A 23 -9.10 -19.41 -9.19
C GLU A 23 -8.12 -19.69 -10.33
N GLU A 24 -7.23 -18.74 -10.62
CA GLU A 24 -6.15 -18.85 -11.61
C GLU A 24 -4.83 -19.38 -11.00
N GLU A 25 -4.88 -19.95 -9.78
CA GLU A 25 -3.72 -20.50 -9.07
C GLU A 25 -2.61 -19.46 -8.78
N ILE A 26 -2.97 -18.19 -8.66
CA ILE A 26 -2.06 -17.09 -8.30
C ILE A 26 -2.20 -16.77 -6.81
N ASP A 27 -1.11 -16.98 -6.06
CA ASP A 27 -1.03 -16.62 -4.65
C ASP A 27 -1.12 -15.10 -4.46
N SER A 28 -1.89 -14.69 -3.45
CA SER A 28 -2.08 -13.26 -3.18
C SER A 28 -2.52 -13.00 -1.73
N GLU A 29 -2.11 -11.87 -1.18
CA GLU A 29 -2.51 -11.40 0.15
C GLU A 29 -3.03 -9.95 0.13
N ILE A 30 -3.87 -9.63 1.12
CA ILE A 30 -4.38 -8.26 1.31
C ILE A 30 -3.57 -7.57 2.40
N TYR A 31 -2.73 -6.61 2.00
CA TYR A 31 -1.99 -5.75 2.91
C TYR A 31 -2.81 -4.52 3.35
N GLN A 32 -2.88 -4.21 4.65
CA GLN A 32 -3.72 -3.12 5.18
C GLN A 32 -2.92 -1.86 5.52
N ILE A 33 -3.15 -0.77 4.78
CA ILE A 33 -2.47 0.52 4.94
C ILE A 33 -3.38 1.62 5.52
N GLY A 34 -4.68 1.61 5.19
CA GLY A 34 -5.48 2.84 5.29
C GLY A 34 -5.72 3.48 6.66
N HIS A 35 -5.38 2.84 7.78
CA HIS A 35 -5.50 3.42 9.13
C HIS A 35 -4.13 3.67 9.79
N LYS A 36 -3.04 3.49 9.03
CA LYS A 36 -1.67 3.69 9.50
C LYS A 36 -1.33 5.18 9.48
N ASP A 37 -0.51 5.60 10.42
CA ASP A 37 0.04 6.95 10.44
C ASP A 37 1.23 7.01 9.47
N ILE A 38 0.94 7.41 8.23
CA ILE A 38 1.94 7.51 7.17
C ILE A 38 2.01 8.96 6.73
N ARG A 39 3.12 9.58 7.08
CA ARG A 39 3.46 10.93 6.62
C ARG A 39 3.92 10.93 5.17
N GLY A 40 3.73 12.06 4.49
CA GLY A 40 4.26 12.30 3.16
C GLY A 40 5.78 12.42 3.13
N CYS A 41 6.35 12.22 1.95
CA CYS A 41 7.77 12.43 1.70
C CYS A 41 8.19 13.88 1.99
N ILE A 42 9.41 14.06 2.51
CA ILE A 42 9.98 15.39 2.82
C ILE A 42 11.13 15.79 1.88
N ASP A 43 11.32 15.09 0.76
CA ASP A 43 12.43 15.26 -0.21
C ASP A 43 13.83 15.36 0.44
N CYS A 44 14.10 14.54 1.48
CA CYS A 44 15.42 14.51 2.11
C CYS A 44 16.48 13.74 1.32
N ARG A 45 16.06 12.96 0.30
CA ARG A 45 16.89 12.16 -0.62
C ARG A 45 17.79 11.08 -0.02
N LYS A 46 17.80 10.91 1.31
CA LYS A 46 18.61 9.87 1.97
C LYS A 46 18.27 8.42 1.58
N CYS A 47 17.10 8.18 0.98
CA CYS A 47 16.73 6.84 0.49
C CYS A 47 17.69 6.33 -0.61
N SER A 48 18.30 7.21 -1.41
CA SER A 48 19.29 6.79 -2.40
C SER A 48 20.58 6.25 -1.79
N GLU A 49 20.89 6.61 -0.55
CA GLU A 49 22.06 6.15 0.19
C GLU A 49 21.74 4.95 1.08
N LEU A 50 20.57 5.00 1.74
CA LEU A 50 20.16 4.00 2.74
C LEU A 50 19.45 2.78 2.13
N GLY A 51 18.97 2.88 0.89
CA GLY A 51 18.08 1.88 0.27
C GLY A 51 16.68 1.83 0.86
N LYS A 52 16.37 2.69 1.85
CA LYS A 52 15.06 2.76 2.53
C LYS A 52 14.75 4.18 3.03
N CYS A 53 13.51 4.40 3.46
CA CYS A 53 13.11 5.69 4.02
C CYS A 53 13.76 5.94 5.39
N VAL A 54 14.09 7.21 5.68
CA VAL A 54 14.60 7.64 6.99
C VAL A 54 13.56 7.54 8.12
N PHE A 55 12.28 7.51 7.76
CA PHE A 55 11.21 7.26 8.70
C PHE A 55 11.00 5.75 8.75
N ASP A 56 11.27 5.17 9.92
CA ASP A 56 11.12 3.75 10.15
C ASP A 56 9.68 3.43 10.55
N ASP A 57 8.85 3.21 9.54
CA ASP A 57 7.43 2.92 9.68
C ASP A 57 6.97 1.86 8.66
N GLU A 58 5.65 1.71 8.54
CA GLU A 58 5.00 0.72 7.66
C GLU A 58 5.50 0.75 6.21
N VAL A 59 6.01 1.89 5.73
CA VAL A 59 6.59 1.97 4.37
C VAL A 59 7.81 1.07 4.25
N ASN A 60 8.73 1.10 5.22
CA ASN A 60 9.94 0.27 5.18
C ASN A 60 9.58 -1.22 5.30
N SER A 61 8.63 -1.58 6.18
CA SER A 61 8.16 -2.96 6.31
C SER A 61 7.49 -3.47 5.03
N PHE A 62 6.73 -2.60 4.35
CA PHE A 62 6.15 -2.95 3.05
C PHE A 62 7.23 -3.12 1.98
N VAL A 63 8.22 -2.23 1.89
CA VAL A 63 9.29 -2.32 0.87
C VAL A 63 10.07 -3.62 1.01
N GLU A 64 10.41 -4.01 2.24
CA GLU A 64 11.07 -5.30 2.51
C GLU A 64 10.17 -6.47 2.08
N LYS A 65 8.90 -6.45 2.47
CA LYS A 65 7.94 -7.49 2.09
C LYS A 65 7.68 -7.54 0.58
N ALA A 66 7.71 -6.40 -0.09
CA ALA A 66 7.42 -6.26 -1.51
C ALA A 66 8.41 -7.06 -2.39
N GLU A 67 9.62 -7.36 -1.89
CA GLU A 67 10.58 -8.22 -2.58
C GLU A 67 10.07 -9.66 -2.77
N GLU A 68 9.11 -10.11 -1.96
CA GLU A 68 8.49 -11.43 -2.06
C GLU A 68 7.36 -11.49 -3.11
N PHE A 69 7.02 -10.37 -3.76
CA PHE A 69 5.85 -10.25 -4.64
C PHE A 69 6.22 -9.80 -6.05
N ASP A 70 5.63 -10.44 -7.07
CA ASP A 70 5.81 -10.08 -8.48
C ASP A 70 4.89 -8.94 -8.94
N GLY A 71 3.84 -8.63 -8.18
CA GLY A 71 2.82 -7.66 -8.58
C GLY A 71 2.02 -7.08 -7.41
N PHE A 72 1.51 -5.86 -7.62
CA PHE A 72 0.80 -5.09 -6.59
C PHE A 72 -0.51 -4.53 -7.10
N ILE A 73 -1.55 -4.61 -6.27
CA ILE A 73 -2.87 -4.01 -6.53
C ILE A 73 -3.20 -3.04 -5.41
N PHE A 74 -3.26 -1.74 -5.75
CA PHE A 74 -3.56 -0.67 -4.82
C PHE A 74 -5.03 -0.25 -4.94
N GLY A 75 -5.80 -0.47 -3.88
CA GLY A 75 -7.18 0.01 -3.77
C GLY A 75 -7.32 0.99 -2.61
N GLY A 76 -7.99 2.12 -2.83
CA GLY A 76 -8.31 3.13 -1.81
C GLY A 76 -9.60 3.88 -2.16
N PRO A 77 -10.29 4.47 -1.17
CA PRO A 77 -11.45 5.31 -1.43
C PRO A 77 -11.04 6.61 -2.14
N VAL A 78 -11.95 7.14 -2.96
CA VAL A 78 -11.76 8.44 -3.62
C VAL A 78 -12.28 9.55 -2.70
N TYR A 79 -11.38 10.37 -2.20
CA TYR A 79 -11.67 11.57 -1.41
C TYR A 79 -11.26 12.81 -2.21
N TYR A 80 -12.20 13.73 -2.45
CA TYR A 80 -11.95 14.96 -3.21
C TYR A 80 -11.28 14.73 -4.57
N GLY A 81 -11.74 13.70 -5.30
CA GLY A 81 -11.24 13.38 -6.65
C GLY A 81 -9.89 12.65 -6.69
N ASN A 82 -9.28 12.34 -5.55
CA ASN A 82 -8.02 11.61 -5.46
C ASN A 82 -8.17 10.40 -4.55
N VAL A 83 -7.22 9.47 -4.60
CA VAL A 83 -7.15 8.42 -3.58
C VAL A 83 -6.83 9.03 -2.21
N ASN A 84 -7.24 8.36 -1.13
CA ASN A 84 -7.08 8.92 0.21
C ASN A 84 -5.62 9.26 0.55
N PRO A 85 -5.37 10.33 1.35
CA PRO A 85 -4.03 10.82 1.62
C PRO A 85 -3.06 9.79 2.21
N THR A 86 -3.54 8.86 3.05
CA THR A 86 -2.69 7.79 3.60
C THR A 86 -2.08 6.94 2.51
N LEU A 87 -2.86 6.55 1.48
CA LEU A 87 -2.33 5.75 0.38
C LEU A 87 -1.44 6.58 -0.54
N THR A 88 -1.80 7.85 -0.82
CA THR A 88 -0.93 8.76 -1.57
C THR A 88 0.42 8.93 -0.90
N ASN A 89 0.44 9.22 0.40
CA ASN A 89 1.68 9.39 1.18
C ASN A 89 2.53 8.12 1.17
N PHE A 90 1.90 6.97 1.36
CA PHE A 90 2.56 5.66 1.24
C PHE A 90 3.20 5.49 -0.14
N MET A 91 2.47 5.71 -1.22
CA MET A 91 2.98 5.56 -2.58
C MET A 91 4.16 6.50 -2.88
N THR A 92 4.09 7.77 -2.44
CA THR A 92 5.18 8.75 -2.64
C THR A 92 6.48 8.43 -1.89
N ARG A 93 6.47 7.42 -1.01
CA ARG A 93 7.65 6.99 -0.25
C ARG A 93 8.11 5.59 -0.62
N VAL A 94 7.25 4.78 -1.23
CA VAL A 94 7.57 3.46 -1.78
C VAL A 94 8.27 3.57 -3.13
N PHE A 95 7.80 4.50 -3.98
CA PHE A 95 8.31 4.75 -5.34
C PHE A 95 8.93 6.15 -5.44
#